data_AF-A0A971B2I8-F1
#
_entry.id   AF-A0A971B2I8-F1
#
_cell.length_a   1.000
_cell.length_b   1.000
_cell.length_c   1.000
_cell.angle_alpha   90.00
_cell.angle_beta   90.00
_cell.angle_gamma   90.00
#
_symmetry.space_group_name_H-M   'P 1'
#
loop_
_entity.id
_entity.type
_entity.pdbx_description
1 polymer ?
#
loop_
_entity_poly.entity_id
_entity_poly.type
_entity_poly.pdbx_seq_one_letter_code
_entity_poly.pdbx_strand_id
1 'polypeptide(L)'
;MMDTADETSGSDVPHATVNARLRAIAEALPATPPWFEAWARLDPNAPEEDWLAVYQAVRRSGDLPDQASFWLVSQIIDAIASRDADEVLGEYESRMRAIEEELGFDEIAIWPANAAPAEYVQIHEEYYRVWDGLFAQKLEEFGEQQMAQLFCEDRPQFEQRSEEGRQFFYGPESADECNSVVWLDRLVRAVADNAVADSPMGPLGCRYREEDGFWEVDVYPTPVELVGGAVDGEVVAPGFTLDVEQLRAAFDRIEALMWQSQGFPNDEGPRLSIEGIYQGRGVFLQVLAYAPDDEEPSMKLNTTRRSL
;
A
#
# COMPACT_ATOMS: atom_id res chain seq x y z
N MET A 1 14.80 12.70 -21.10
CA MET A 1 14.97 13.77 -20.10
C MET A 1 13.60 14.30 -19.79
N MET A 2 12.94 13.61 -18.86
CA MET A 2 11.76 14.04 -18.10
C MET A 2 11.62 12.92 -17.06
N ASP A 3 12.41 12.99 -15.99
CA ASP A 3 12.03 13.59 -14.69
C ASP A 3 10.93 12.76 -14.01
N THR A 4 11.24 11.48 -13.77
CA THR A 4 10.60 10.65 -12.75
C THR A 4 11.19 11.05 -11.40
N ALA A 5 10.85 12.26 -10.95
CA ALA A 5 11.08 12.69 -9.58
C ALA A 5 9.87 12.25 -8.76
N ASP A 6 9.82 10.95 -8.45
CA ASP A 6 9.27 10.47 -7.19
C ASP A 6 10.03 9.21 -6.76
N GLU A 7 11.36 9.31 -6.74
CA GLU A 7 12.18 8.46 -5.90
C GLU A 7 12.16 9.07 -4.49
N THR A 8 11.14 8.77 -3.70
CA THR A 8 11.35 8.59 -2.26
C THR A 8 12.11 7.27 -2.05
N SER A 9 13.30 7.16 -2.65
CA SER A 9 14.32 6.17 -2.30
C SER A 9 15.09 6.74 -1.12
N GLY A 10 14.44 6.66 0.03
CA GLY A 10 15.04 6.87 1.34
C GLY A 10 14.31 5.94 2.26
N SER A 11 14.93 4.81 2.59
CA SER A 11 14.55 3.86 3.63
C SER A 11 13.34 4.33 4.45
N ASP A 12 12.14 3.91 4.04
CA ASP A 12 10.88 4.22 4.73
C ASP A 12 10.75 3.36 6.00
N VAL A 13 11.88 2.98 6.60
CA VAL A 13 11.94 2.48 7.97
C VAL A 13 11.65 3.71 8.83
N PRO A 14 10.55 3.75 9.61
CA PRO A 14 10.30 4.82 10.55
C PRO A 14 11.32 4.72 11.70
N HIS A 15 12.57 5.09 11.44
CA HIS A 15 13.66 5.05 12.39
C HIS A 15 13.27 5.81 13.65
N ALA A 16 12.38 6.80 13.56
CA ALA A 16 11.82 7.52 14.70
C ALA A 16 11.23 6.59 15.78
N THR A 17 10.36 5.64 15.43
CA THR A 17 9.71 4.73 16.38
C THR A 17 10.71 3.76 16.99
N VAL A 18 11.55 3.15 16.14
CA VAL A 18 12.62 2.25 16.58
C VAL A 18 13.60 2.98 17.50
N ASN A 19 14.01 4.19 17.14
CA ASN A 19 14.95 5.01 17.91
C ASN A 19 14.36 5.44 19.25
N ALA A 20 13.09 5.82 19.30
CA ALA A 20 12.41 6.13 20.55
C ALA A 20 12.40 4.91 21.50
N ARG A 21 12.15 3.72 20.95
CA ARG A 21 12.14 2.47 21.72
C ARG A 21 13.54 2.08 22.22
N LEU A 22 14.55 2.14 21.34
CA LEU A 22 15.95 1.88 21.71
C LEU A 22 16.43 2.85 22.79
N ARG A 23 16.07 4.14 22.69
CA ARG A 23 16.36 5.12 23.74
C ARG A 23 15.78 4.72 25.09
N ALA A 24 14.48 4.42 25.12
CA ALA A 24 13.79 4.03 26.34
C ALA A 24 14.40 2.77 26.99
N ILE A 25 14.83 1.80 26.18
CA ILE A 25 15.51 0.59 26.66
C ILE A 25 16.87 0.95 27.26
N ALA A 26 17.68 1.74 26.56
CA ALA A 26 18.98 2.15 27.06
C ALA A 26 18.90 2.94 28.38
N GLU A 27 17.88 3.80 28.53
CA GLU A 27 17.62 4.55 29.76
C GLU A 27 17.16 3.68 30.93
N ALA A 28 16.50 2.55 30.64
CA ALA A 28 16.03 1.61 31.66
C ALA A 28 17.11 0.63 32.14
N LEU A 29 18.20 0.47 31.39
CA LEU A 29 19.30 -0.43 31.75
C LEU A 29 20.16 0.14 32.90
N PRO A 30 20.69 -0.73 33.78
CA PRO A 30 21.48 -0.31 34.93
C PRO A 30 22.88 0.26 34.56
N ALA A 31 23.33 0.01 33.33
CA ALA A 31 24.56 0.54 32.77
C ALA A 31 24.34 0.91 31.30
N THR A 32 25.09 1.89 30.81
CA THR A 32 25.03 2.29 29.40
C THR A 32 25.39 1.10 28.50
N PRO A 33 24.51 0.71 27.57
CA PRO A 33 24.78 -0.47 26.75
C PRO A 33 25.87 -0.18 25.70
N PRO A 34 26.63 -1.21 25.28
CA PRO A 34 27.82 -1.04 24.44
C PRO A 34 27.52 -0.49 23.04
N TRP A 35 26.27 -0.62 22.57
CA TRP A 35 25.80 -0.10 21.29
C TRP A 35 25.32 1.37 21.36
N PHE A 36 25.10 1.92 22.56
CA PHE A 36 24.43 3.21 22.74
C PHE A 36 25.18 4.38 22.08
N GLU A 37 26.50 4.48 22.29
CA GLU A 37 27.28 5.58 21.71
C GLU A 37 27.31 5.54 20.18
N ALA A 38 27.43 4.34 19.60
CA ALA A 38 27.43 4.17 18.15
C ALA A 38 26.07 4.52 17.56
N TRP A 39 25.00 4.01 18.17
CA TRP A 39 23.62 4.33 17.80
C TRP A 39 23.31 5.82 17.94
N ALA A 40 23.72 6.48 19.03
CA ALA A 40 23.41 7.89 19.28
C ALA A 40 24.15 8.87 18.35
N ARG A 41 25.24 8.43 17.71
CA ARG A 41 25.99 9.22 16.71
C ARG A 41 25.56 8.96 15.28
N LEU A 42 24.69 7.96 15.07
CA LEU A 42 24.28 7.55 13.74
C LEU A 42 23.41 8.64 13.12
N ASP A 43 23.79 9.09 11.92
CA ASP A 43 22.99 10.04 11.15
C ASP A 43 21.69 9.35 10.69
N PRO A 44 20.52 10.00 10.76
CA PRO A 44 19.29 9.46 10.19
C PRO A 44 19.41 9.03 8.72
N ASN A 45 20.30 9.66 7.96
CA ASN A 45 20.58 9.37 6.55
C ASN A 45 21.89 8.59 6.35
N ALA A 46 22.42 7.96 7.41
CA ALA A 46 23.57 7.09 7.28
C ALA A 46 23.24 5.89 6.36
N PRO A 47 24.22 5.35 5.62
CA PRO A 47 24.03 4.15 4.80
C PRO A 47 23.48 2.98 5.62
N GLU A 48 22.74 2.09 4.96
CA GLU A 48 22.15 0.90 5.58
C GLU A 48 23.20 0.03 6.27
N GLU A 49 24.44 -0.03 5.76
CA GLU A 49 25.53 -0.80 6.35
C GLU A 49 25.95 -0.26 7.73
N ASP A 50 25.89 1.05 7.95
CA ASP A 50 26.19 1.66 9.26
C ASP A 50 25.05 1.36 10.26
N TRP A 51 23.79 1.39 9.81
CA TRP A 51 22.63 0.93 10.60
C TRP A 51 22.73 -0.55 10.96
N LEU A 52 23.11 -1.38 10.00
CA LEU A 52 23.27 -2.82 10.18
C LEU A 52 24.33 -3.13 11.25
N ALA A 53 25.49 -2.46 11.19
CA ALA A 53 26.54 -2.65 12.18
C ALA A 53 26.07 -2.33 13.61
N VAL A 54 25.26 -1.28 13.78
CA VAL A 54 24.65 -0.91 15.06
C VAL A 54 23.64 -1.97 15.50
N TYR A 55 22.72 -2.41 14.65
CA TYR A 55 21.71 -3.40 15.01
C TYR A 55 22.29 -4.79 15.28
N GLN A 56 23.37 -5.18 14.60
CA GLN A 56 24.13 -6.37 14.95
C GLN A 56 24.80 -6.24 16.33
N ALA A 57 25.26 -5.04 16.71
CA ALA A 57 25.78 -4.80 18.06
C ALA A 57 24.68 -4.87 19.12
N VAL A 58 23.48 -4.34 18.82
CA VAL A 58 22.28 -4.49 19.66
C VAL A 58 21.95 -5.98 19.84
N ARG A 59 21.89 -6.76 18.75
CA ARG A 59 21.65 -8.20 18.79
C ARG A 59 22.67 -8.97 19.63
N ARG A 60 23.96 -8.67 19.45
CA ARG A 60 25.06 -9.30 20.21
C ARG A 60 25.04 -8.95 21.70
N SER A 61 24.47 -7.82 22.09
CA SER A 61 24.38 -7.42 23.50
C SER A 61 23.41 -8.29 24.31
N GLY A 62 22.35 -8.80 23.67
CA GLY A 62 21.26 -9.49 24.36
C GLY A 62 20.37 -8.58 25.21
N ASP A 63 20.48 -7.26 25.06
CA ASP A 63 19.69 -6.28 25.82
C ASP A 63 18.20 -6.26 25.41
N LEU A 64 17.88 -6.80 24.22
CA LEU A 64 16.53 -6.88 23.65
C LEU A 64 16.11 -8.35 23.52
N PRO A 65 14.79 -8.63 23.47
CA PRO A 65 14.29 -9.94 23.06
C PRO A 65 14.90 -10.40 21.73
N ASP A 66 15.17 -11.69 21.62
CA ASP A 66 15.79 -12.31 20.45
C ASP A 66 15.07 -12.00 19.14
N GLN A 67 13.74 -11.93 19.16
CA GLN A 67 12.90 -11.58 18.02
C GLN A 67 13.03 -10.11 17.61
N ALA A 68 13.04 -9.21 18.58
CA ALA A 68 13.18 -7.77 18.33
C ALA A 68 14.51 -7.46 17.64
N SER A 69 15.60 -8.00 18.18
CA SER A 69 16.93 -7.84 17.59
C SER A 69 17.12 -8.64 16.28
N PHE A 70 16.34 -9.70 16.07
CA PHE A 70 16.30 -10.45 14.80
C PHE A 70 15.71 -9.58 13.69
N TRP A 71 14.54 -9.01 13.93
CA TRP A 71 13.83 -8.14 13.00
C TRP A 71 14.64 -6.90 12.60
N LEU A 72 15.29 -6.24 13.57
CA LEU A 72 16.17 -5.09 13.30
C LEU A 72 17.26 -5.39 12.26
N VAL A 73 17.85 -6.58 12.34
CA VAL A 73 18.92 -6.98 11.42
C VAL A 73 18.31 -7.39 10.07
N SER A 74 17.23 -8.19 10.08
CA SER A 74 16.62 -8.67 8.84
C SER A 74 16.09 -7.55 7.96
N GLN A 75 15.46 -6.51 8.54
CA GLN A 75 14.89 -5.40 7.76
C GLN A 75 15.95 -4.54 7.05
N ILE A 76 17.12 -4.37 7.65
CA ILE A 76 18.19 -3.57 7.05
C ILE A 76 18.87 -4.38 5.95
N ILE A 77 19.01 -5.69 6.15
CA ILE A 77 19.46 -6.60 5.10
C ILE A 77 18.46 -6.67 3.95
N ASP A 78 17.16 -6.57 4.23
CA ASP A 78 16.10 -6.48 3.22
C ASP A 78 16.22 -5.19 2.40
N ALA A 79 16.45 -4.06 3.06
CA ALA A 79 16.70 -2.78 2.39
C ALA A 79 17.95 -2.83 1.49
N ILE A 80 19.04 -3.44 1.97
CA ILE A 80 20.28 -3.63 1.18
C ILE A 80 20.02 -4.57 -0.01
N ALA A 81 19.31 -5.68 0.22
CA ALA A 81 18.96 -6.62 -0.84
C ALA A 81 18.07 -5.96 -1.89
N SER A 82 17.10 -5.14 -1.48
CA SER A 82 16.20 -4.37 -2.36
C SER A 82 16.99 -3.46 -3.29
N ARG A 83 17.85 -2.62 -2.70
CA ARG A 83 18.72 -1.70 -3.44
C ARG A 83 19.61 -2.42 -4.46
N ASP A 84 20.13 -3.59 -4.10
CA ASP A 84 21.03 -4.35 -4.97
C ASP A 84 20.28 -5.23 -5.99
N ALA A 85 18.96 -5.40 -5.83
CA ALA A 85 18.15 -6.25 -6.70
C ALA A 85 17.75 -5.60 -8.01
N ASP A 86 17.69 -4.27 -8.09
CA ASP A 86 17.32 -3.54 -9.31
C ASP A 86 18.13 -4.01 -10.53
N GLU A 87 19.44 -4.26 -10.35
CA GLU A 87 20.32 -4.74 -11.42
C GLU A 87 20.02 -6.19 -11.86
N VAL A 88 19.50 -7.02 -10.95
CA VAL A 88 19.33 -8.46 -11.15
C VAL A 88 17.90 -8.82 -11.55
N LEU A 89 16.91 -8.08 -11.04
CA LEU A 89 15.49 -8.35 -11.20
C LEU A 89 14.85 -7.56 -12.35
N GLY A 90 15.47 -6.48 -12.81
CA GLY A 90 14.91 -5.62 -13.86
C GLY A 90 14.56 -6.34 -15.17
N GLU A 91 15.26 -7.44 -15.53
CA GLU A 91 14.89 -8.25 -16.70
C GLU A 91 13.54 -8.97 -16.50
N TYR A 92 13.29 -9.50 -15.30
CA TYR A 92 12.03 -10.19 -14.98
C TYR A 92 10.87 -9.21 -14.94
N GLU A 93 11.06 -8.04 -14.33
CA GLU A 93 10.08 -6.96 -14.30
C GLU A 93 9.73 -6.49 -15.71
N SER A 94 10.74 -6.28 -16.56
CA SER A 94 10.54 -5.90 -17.96
C SER A 94 9.73 -6.94 -18.74
N ARG A 95 9.97 -8.23 -18.48
CA ARG A 95 9.24 -9.33 -19.12
C ARG A 95 7.80 -9.44 -18.62
N MET A 96 7.55 -9.25 -17.32
CA MET A 96 6.20 -9.21 -16.75
C MET A 96 5.41 -8.03 -17.34
N ARG A 97 6.04 -6.85 -17.41
CA ARG A 97 5.43 -5.64 -17.97
C ARG A 97 5.08 -5.80 -19.45
N ALA A 98 5.93 -6.45 -20.24
CA ALA A 98 5.62 -6.70 -21.65
C ALA A 98 4.34 -7.55 -21.83
N ILE A 99 4.11 -8.54 -20.97
CA ILE A 99 2.88 -9.35 -20.98
C ILE A 99 1.67 -8.51 -20.58
N GLU A 100 1.82 -7.66 -19.57
CA GLU A 100 0.77 -6.73 -19.11
C GLU A 100 0.37 -5.75 -20.23
N GLU A 101 1.34 -5.13 -20.89
CA GLU A 101 1.15 -4.21 -22.01
C GLU A 101 0.48 -4.90 -23.22
N GLU A 102 0.89 -6.13 -23.57
CA GLU A 102 0.25 -6.90 -24.63
C GLU A 102 -1.24 -7.20 -24.35
N LEU A 103 -1.60 -7.29 -23.07
CA LEU A 103 -2.97 -7.51 -22.60
C LEU A 103 -3.73 -6.20 -22.37
N GLY A 104 -3.09 -5.05 -22.61
CA GLY A 104 -3.70 -3.72 -22.53
C GLY A 104 -3.74 -3.12 -21.13
N PHE A 105 -2.85 -3.56 -20.23
CA PHE A 105 -2.63 -2.90 -18.95
C PHE A 105 -1.57 -1.81 -19.11
N ASP A 106 -1.93 -0.57 -18.76
CA ASP A 106 -1.02 0.59 -18.78
C ASP A 106 -0.30 0.79 -17.42
N GLU A 107 -0.73 0.06 -16.39
CA GLU A 107 -0.18 0.02 -15.02
C GLU A 107 0.02 -1.43 -14.55
N ILE A 108 0.63 -1.62 -13.38
CA ILE A 108 0.85 -2.95 -12.77
C ILE A 108 -0.48 -3.70 -12.70
N ALA A 109 -0.54 -4.88 -13.31
CA ALA A 109 -1.78 -5.63 -13.40
C ALA A 109 -2.08 -6.38 -12.09
N ILE A 110 -3.24 -6.09 -11.48
CA ILE A 110 -3.76 -6.89 -10.36
C ILE A 110 -4.56 -8.06 -10.92
N TRP A 111 -3.99 -9.25 -10.88
CA TRP A 111 -4.64 -10.46 -11.38
C TRP A 111 -5.65 -11.01 -10.37
N PRO A 112 -6.91 -11.28 -10.79
CA PRO A 112 -7.79 -12.15 -10.02
C PRO A 112 -7.16 -13.53 -9.78
N ALA A 113 -7.58 -14.22 -8.73
CA ALA A 113 -7.05 -15.55 -8.41
C ALA A 113 -7.15 -16.50 -9.62
N ASN A 114 -5.99 -17.02 -10.06
CA ASN A 114 -5.82 -17.90 -11.22
C ASN A 114 -6.16 -17.28 -12.59
N ALA A 115 -6.24 -15.95 -12.69
CA ALA A 115 -6.48 -15.24 -13.95
C ALA A 115 -5.18 -14.82 -14.67
N ALA A 116 -4.05 -14.82 -13.97
CA ALA A 116 -2.76 -14.50 -14.56
C ALA A 116 -2.37 -15.51 -15.66
N PRO A 117 -1.81 -15.04 -16.79
CA PRO A 117 -1.26 -15.93 -17.82
C PRO A 117 -0.20 -16.87 -17.24
N ALA A 118 -0.14 -18.11 -17.73
CA ALA A 118 0.82 -19.09 -17.23
C ALA A 118 2.29 -18.63 -17.36
N GLU A 119 2.60 -17.89 -18.44
CA GLU A 119 3.93 -17.30 -18.63
C GLU A 119 4.24 -16.22 -17.59
N TYR A 120 3.27 -15.37 -17.26
CA TYR A 120 3.40 -14.38 -16.20
C TYR A 120 3.65 -15.04 -14.84
N VAL A 121 2.86 -16.06 -14.49
CA VAL A 121 3.02 -16.83 -13.26
C VAL A 121 4.42 -17.45 -13.19
N GLN A 122 4.93 -18.01 -14.29
CA GLN A 122 6.26 -18.59 -14.31
C GLN A 122 7.36 -17.54 -14.09
N ILE A 123 7.29 -16.39 -14.77
CA ILE A 123 8.28 -15.31 -14.62
C ILE A 123 8.25 -14.78 -13.19
N HIS A 124 7.07 -14.62 -12.61
CA HIS A 124 6.88 -14.19 -11.24
C HIS A 124 7.47 -15.20 -10.23
N GLU A 125 7.24 -16.51 -10.41
CA GLU A 125 7.88 -17.55 -9.58
C GLU A 125 9.42 -17.54 -9.70
N GLU A 126 9.94 -17.28 -10.90
CA GLU A 126 11.39 -17.14 -11.14
C GLU A 126 11.94 -15.87 -10.46
N TYR A 127 11.23 -14.75 -10.56
CA TYR A 127 11.55 -13.50 -9.87
C TYR A 127 11.71 -13.72 -8.36
N TYR A 128 10.70 -14.32 -7.70
CA TYR A 128 10.76 -14.58 -6.26
C TYR A 128 11.88 -15.55 -5.89
N ARG A 129 12.19 -16.53 -6.73
CA ARG A 129 13.31 -17.44 -6.49
C ARG A 129 14.65 -16.71 -6.54
N VAL A 130 14.82 -15.78 -7.47
CA VAL A 130 16.04 -14.97 -7.60
C VAL A 130 16.17 -14.01 -6.42
N TRP A 131 15.06 -13.34 -6.06
CA TRP A 131 14.99 -12.48 -4.88
C TRP A 131 15.34 -13.23 -3.59
N ASP A 132 14.73 -14.38 -3.35
CA ASP A 132 15.01 -15.22 -2.18
C ASP A 132 16.49 -15.62 -2.12
N GLY A 133 17.09 -15.94 -3.27
CA GLY A 133 18.52 -16.24 -3.37
C GLY A 133 19.40 -15.03 -3.00
N LEU A 134 19.06 -13.85 -3.50
CA LEU A 134 19.78 -12.62 -3.20
C LEU A 134 19.68 -12.25 -1.72
N PHE A 135 18.48 -12.29 -1.14
CA PHE A 135 18.29 -11.99 0.27
C PHE A 135 19.05 -12.96 1.18
N ALA A 136 18.99 -14.27 0.89
CA ALA A 136 19.77 -15.27 1.62
C ALA A 136 21.29 -15.03 1.49
N GLN A 137 21.76 -14.68 0.29
CA GLN A 137 23.16 -14.32 0.07
C GLN A 137 23.57 -13.08 0.88
N LYS A 138 22.72 -12.05 0.95
CA LYS A 138 23.01 -10.85 1.77
C LYS A 138 23.07 -11.17 3.25
N LEU A 139 22.18 -12.03 3.77
CA LEU A 139 22.28 -12.52 5.14
C LEU A 139 23.64 -13.20 5.40
N GLU A 140 24.12 -14.04 4.47
CA GLU A 140 25.43 -14.68 4.61
C GLU A 140 26.61 -13.70 4.51
N GLU A 141 26.55 -12.75 3.57
CA GLU A 141 27.56 -11.71 3.33
C GLU A 141 27.80 -10.88 4.59
N PHE A 142 26.72 -10.51 5.28
CA PHE A 142 26.77 -9.73 6.52
C PHE A 142 26.93 -10.56 7.80
N GLY A 143 27.18 -11.88 7.68
CA GLY A 143 27.54 -12.73 8.81
C GLY A 143 26.36 -13.30 9.60
N GLU A 144 25.15 -13.29 9.05
CA GLU A 144 23.93 -13.80 9.67
C GLU A 144 23.57 -15.20 9.16
N GLN A 145 24.51 -16.16 9.20
CA GLN A 145 24.33 -17.49 8.59
C GLN A 145 23.16 -18.26 9.20
N GLN A 146 22.89 -18.10 10.49
CA GLN A 146 21.74 -18.75 11.14
C GLN A 146 20.41 -18.18 10.64
N MET A 147 20.35 -16.89 10.30
CA MET A 147 19.17 -16.29 9.70
C MET A 147 19.00 -16.77 8.26
N ALA A 148 20.09 -16.82 7.48
CA ALA A 148 20.07 -17.33 6.11
C ALA A 148 19.59 -18.79 6.07
N GLN A 149 20.11 -19.62 6.98
CA GLN A 149 19.66 -21.01 7.11
C GLN A 149 18.17 -21.09 7.45
N LEU A 150 17.71 -20.31 8.44
CA LEU A 150 16.30 -20.29 8.82
C LEU A 150 15.41 -19.83 7.66
N PHE A 151 15.83 -18.79 6.93
CA PHE A 151 15.14 -18.26 5.75
C PHE A 151 14.97 -19.34 4.67
N CYS A 152 16.01 -20.11 4.39
CA CYS A 152 15.99 -21.14 3.34
C CYS A 152 15.30 -22.45 3.77
N GLU A 153 15.42 -22.85 5.03
CA GLU A 153 14.94 -24.16 5.51
C GLU A 153 13.53 -24.11 6.12
N ASP A 154 13.15 -23.00 6.76
CA ASP A 154 11.85 -22.82 7.43
C ASP A 154 11.37 -21.36 7.31
N ARG A 155 10.95 -21.00 6.08
CA ARG A 155 10.36 -19.70 5.73
C ARG A 155 9.25 -19.26 6.72
N PRO A 156 8.25 -20.10 7.06
CA PRO A 156 7.22 -19.70 8.01
C PRO A 156 7.77 -19.33 9.39
N GLN A 157 8.77 -20.07 9.89
CA GLN A 157 9.41 -19.72 11.17
C GLN A 157 10.23 -18.43 11.08
N PHE A 158 10.91 -18.19 9.96
CA PHE A 158 11.60 -16.91 9.70
C PHE A 158 10.62 -15.73 9.77
N GLU A 159 9.52 -15.81 9.01
CA GLU A 159 8.49 -14.77 8.94
C GLU A 159 7.84 -14.53 10.30
N GLN A 160 7.44 -15.60 11.00
CA GLN A 160 6.88 -15.48 12.34
C GLN A 160 7.83 -14.77 13.30
N ARG A 161 9.13 -15.12 13.28
CA ARG A 161 10.13 -14.52 14.16
C ARG A 161 10.37 -13.05 13.82
N SER A 162 10.36 -12.71 12.54
CA SER A 162 10.44 -11.33 12.05
C SER A 162 9.24 -10.51 12.53
N GLU A 163 8.02 -11.05 12.39
CA GLU A 163 6.80 -10.39 12.80
C GLU A 163 6.72 -10.20 14.33
N GLU A 164 7.05 -11.21 15.13
CA GLU A 164 7.16 -11.06 16.59
C GLU A 164 8.15 -9.94 16.98
N GLY A 165 9.21 -9.75 16.19
CA GLY A 165 10.17 -8.67 16.35
C GLY A 165 9.60 -7.30 15.97
N ARG A 166 8.93 -7.19 14.81
CA ARG A 166 8.22 -5.98 14.37
C ARG A 166 7.24 -5.51 15.46
N GLN A 167 6.48 -6.45 16.02
CA GLN A 167 5.47 -6.17 17.04
C GLN A 167 6.04 -5.65 18.35
N PHE A 168 7.30 -5.95 18.66
CA PHE A 168 7.96 -5.39 19.83
C PHE A 168 8.15 -3.86 19.73
N PHE A 169 8.33 -3.34 18.51
CA PHE A 169 8.53 -1.91 18.25
C PHE A 169 7.22 -1.18 17.95
N TYR A 170 6.35 -1.77 17.12
CA TYR A 170 5.13 -1.13 16.64
C TYR A 170 3.86 -1.60 17.34
N GLY A 171 3.96 -2.60 18.22
CA GLY A 171 2.78 -3.32 18.73
C GLY A 171 2.30 -4.37 17.72
N PRO A 172 1.29 -5.19 18.09
CA PRO A 172 0.61 -6.02 17.11
C PRO A 172 0.20 -5.14 15.94
N GLU A 173 0.28 -5.65 14.71
CA GLU A 173 -0.48 -5.00 13.63
C GLU A 173 -1.88 -4.80 14.18
N SER A 174 -2.28 -3.53 14.30
CA SER A 174 -3.65 -3.28 14.66
C SER A 174 -4.44 -4.02 13.59
N ALA A 175 -5.46 -4.76 13.99
CA ALA A 175 -6.39 -5.31 13.00
C ALA A 175 -6.91 -4.19 12.08
N ASP A 176 -6.76 -2.92 12.47
CA ASP A 176 -7.06 -1.71 11.72
C ASP A 176 -6.07 -1.33 10.63
N GLU A 177 -4.76 -1.63 10.67
CA GLU A 177 -3.84 -1.29 9.56
C GLU A 177 -4.02 -2.24 8.37
N CYS A 178 -4.05 -3.55 8.62
CA CYS A 178 -4.35 -4.56 7.59
C CYS A 178 -5.84 -4.56 7.18
N ASN A 179 -6.78 -4.14 8.07
CA ASN A 179 -8.16 -3.88 7.64
C ASN A 179 -8.33 -2.54 6.95
N SER A 180 -7.52 -1.50 7.20
CA SER A 180 -7.83 -0.12 6.76
C SER A 180 -8.15 -0.04 5.27
N VAL A 181 -7.32 -0.71 4.47
CA VAL A 181 -7.50 -0.84 3.02
C VAL A 181 -8.58 -1.87 2.69
N VAL A 182 -8.63 -3.02 3.37
CA VAL A 182 -9.58 -4.11 3.05
C VAL A 182 -11.04 -3.75 3.35
N TRP A 183 -11.33 -3.05 4.45
CA TRP A 183 -12.70 -2.62 4.77
C TRP A 183 -13.11 -1.44 3.89
N LEU A 184 -12.19 -0.55 3.56
CA LEU A 184 -12.43 0.58 2.67
C LEU A 184 -12.72 0.09 1.25
N ASP A 185 -11.94 -0.86 0.73
CA ASP A 185 -12.20 -1.53 -0.55
C ASP A 185 -13.60 -2.17 -0.57
N ARG A 186 -14.00 -2.80 0.54
CA ARG A 186 -15.36 -3.36 0.68
C ARG A 186 -16.42 -2.26 0.70
N LEU A 187 -16.15 -1.10 1.31
CA LEU A 187 -17.08 0.03 1.31
C LEU A 187 -17.24 0.60 -0.10
N VAL A 188 -16.13 0.86 -0.80
CA VAL A 188 -16.13 1.32 -2.21
C VAL A 188 -16.84 0.31 -3.10
N ARG A 189 -16.58 -0.99 -2.90
CA ARG A 189 -17.28 -2.06 -3.61
C ARG A 189 -18.77 -2.10 -3.28
N ALA A 190 -19.16 -1.85 -2.04
CA ALA A 190 -20.58 -1.76 -1.68
C ALA A 190 -21.25 -0.57 -2.39
N VAL A 191 -20.56 0.54 -2.60
CA VAL A 191 -21.07 1.64 -3.45
C VAL A 191 -21.16 1.18 -4.91
N ALA A 192 -20.10 0.58 -5.45
CA ALA A 192 -20.05 0.13 -6.84
C ALA A 192 -21.12 -0.93 -7.18
N ASP A 193 -21.32 -1.93 -6.32
CA ASP A 193 -22.32 -2.99 -6.50
C ASP A 193 -23.76 -2.45 -6.49
N ASN A 194 -23.98 -1.26 -5.90
CA ASN A 194 -25.26 -0.57 -5.87
C ASN A 194 -25.35 0.59 -6.86
N ALA A 195 -24.30 0.85 -7.63
CA ALA A 195 -24.26 1.86 -8.67
C ALA A 195 -24.46 1.20 -10.04
N VAL A 196 -25.41 1.72 -10.82
CA VAL A 196 -25.67 1.30 -12.19
C VAL A 196 -25.27 2.44 -13.11
N ALA A 197 -24.25 2.20 -13.94
CA ALA A 197 -23.77 3.19 -14.89
C ALA A 197 -24.81 3.45 -16.00
N ASP A 198 -25.17 4.72 -16.21
CA ASP A 198 -26.06 5.19 -17.28
C ASP A 198 -25.28 5.51 -18.58
N SER A 199 -23.95 5.60 -18.47
CA SER A 199 -22.99 5.79 -19.56
C SER A 199 -21.72 4.95 -19.31
N PRO A 200 -20.83 4.75 -20.30
CA PRO A 200 -19.53 4.13 -20.05
C PRO A 200 -18.82 4.81 -18.87
N MET A 201 -18.38 4.00 -17.91
CA MET A 201 -17.82 4.44 -16.63
C MET A 201 -16.65 3.53 -16.27
N GLY A 202 -15.54 4.12 -15.84
CA GLY A 202 -14.40 3.41 -15.27
C GLY A 202 -14.66 2.91 -13.84
N PRO A 203 -13.63 2.46 -13.12
CA PRO A 203 -13.75 2.19 -11.68
C PRO A 203 -14.17 3.45 -10.91
N LEU A 204 -14.71 3.28 -9.71
CA LEU A 204 -14.95 4.41 -8.80
C LEU A 204 -13.62 4.85 -8.19
N GLY A 205 -13.41 6.17 -8.09
CA GLY A 205 -12.34 6.76 -7.30
C GLY A 205 -12.73 6.84 -5.83
N CYS A 206 -11.72 6.90 -4.97
CA CYS A 206 -11.89 6.98 -3.52
C CYS A 206 -10.86 7.93 -2.91
N ARG A 207 -11.31 8.88 -2.10
CA ARG A 207 -10.46 9.70 -1.22
C ARG A 207 -10.95 9.55 0.21
N TYR A 208 -10.04 9.59 1.16
CA TYR A 208 -10.42 9.47 2.56
C TYR A 208 -9.50 10.24 3.49
N ARG A 209 -10.03 10.55 4.66
CA ARG A 209 -9.26 11.03 5.81
C ARG A 209 -9.78 10.34 7.07
N GLU A 210 -8.88 10.07 7.99
CA GLU A 210 -9.20 9.57 9.32
C GLU A 210 -8.80 10.63 10.36
N GLU A 211 -9.72 10.95 11.28
CA GLU A 211 -9.49 11.80 12.44
C GLU A 211 -10.17 11.19 13.68
N ASP A 212 -9.39 10.89 14.73
CA ASP A 212 -9.87 10.37 16.02
C ASP A 212 -10.81 9.13 15.95
N GLY A 213 -10.54 8.23 15.01
CA GLY A 213 -11.30 7.00 14.77
C GLY A 213 -12.54 7.18 13.90
N PHE A 214 -12.74 8.38 13.34
CA PHE A 214 -13.83 8.72 12.44
C PHE A 214 -13.30 8.89 11.02
N TRP A 215 -13.93 8.22 10.07
CA TRP A 215 -13.48 8.18 8.68
C TRP A 215 -14.39 9.01 7.79
N GLU A 216 -13.84 10.03 7.16
CA GLU A 216 -14.49 10.72 6.05
C GLU A 216 -14.05 10.07 4.75
N VAL A 217 -15.00 9.56 3.96
CA VAL A 217 -14.73 8.79 2.75
C VAL A 217 -15.55 9.35 1.60
N ASP A 218 -14.88 9.83 0.57
CA ASP A 218 -15.47 10.29 -0.69
C ASP A 218 -15.32 9.21 -1.75
N VAL A 219 -16.44 8.80 -2.35
CA VAL A 219 -16.48 7.86 -3.47
C VAL A 219 -17.15 8.54 -4.66
N TYR A 220 -16.52 8.46 -5.82
CA TYR A 220 -16.96 9.22 -7.00
C TYR A 220 -16.70 8.46 -8.30
N PRO A 221 -17.48 8.72 -9.37
CA PRO A 221 -17.14 8.21 -10.69
C PRO A 221 -15.88 8.90 -11.22
N THR A 222 -14.89 8.13 -11.68
CA THR A 222 -13.73 8.72 -12.36
C THR A 222 -14.11 9.35 -13.70
N PRO A 223 -13.49 10.47 -14.11
CA PRO A 223 -13.77 11.11 -15.40
C PRO A 223 -13.46 10.21 -16.61
N VAL A 224 -14.10 10.51 -17.74
CA VAL A 224 -13.88 9.80 -19.01
C VAL A 224 -13.41 10.78 -20.08
N GLU A 225 -12.28 10.47 -20.72
CA GLU A 225 -11.78 11.24 -21.87
C GLU A 225 -12.46 10.74 -23.15
N LEU A 226 -13.04 11.65 -23.92
CA LEU A 226 -13.62 11.36 -25.23
C LEU A 226 -12.53 11.42 -26.30
N VAL A 227 -12.34 10.33 -27.05
CA VAL A 227 -11.29 10.23 -28.07
C VAL A 227 -11.87 10.09 -29.47
N GLY A 228 -11.38 10.92 -30.38
CA GLY A 228 -11.78 11.03 -31.79
C GLY A 228 -13.04 11.86 -32.02
N GLY A 229 -13.28 12.23 -33.27
CA GLY A 229 -14.46 13.00 -33.67
C GLY A 229 -14.36 14.49 -33.35
N ALA A 230 -15.52 15.14 -33.14
CA ALA A 230 -15.59 16.59 -32.93
C ALA A 230 -15.36 17.04 -31.48
N VAL A 231 -15.36 16.08 -30.54
CA VAL A 231 -15.24 16.27 -29.08
C VAL A 231 -13.98 15.57 -28.53
N ASP A 232 -12.98 15.38 -29.38
CA ASP A 232 -11.72 14.74 -29.03
C ASP A 232 -10.97 15.55 -27.95
N GLY A 233 -10.54 14.87 -26.89
CA GLY A 233 -9.90 15.45 -25.71
C GLY A 233 -10.85 16.06 -24.68
N GLU A 234 -12.17 15.99 -24.89
CA GLU A 234 -13.14 16.46 -23.88
C GLU A 234 -13.24 15.46 -22.73
N VAL A 235 -13.18 15.95 -21.49
CA VAL A 235 -13.34 15.15 -20.27
C VAL A 235 -14.76 15.32 -19.74
N VAL A 236 -15.47 14.21 -19.57
CA VAL A 236 -16.87 14.20 -19.12
C VAL A 236 -17.03 13.35 -17.86
N ALA A 237 -17.96 13.74 -16.99
CA ALA A 237 -18.39 12.93 -15.87
C ALA A 237 -19.40 11.88 -16.35
N PRO A 238 -19.22 10.58 -16.04
CA PRO A 238 -20.19 9.57 -16.42
C PRO A 238 -21.43 9.65 -15.52
N GLY A 239 -22.60 9.34 -16.10
CA GLY A 239 -23.86 9.26 -15.35
C GLY A 239 -24.00 7.91 -14.68
N PHE A 240 -24.59 7.89 -13.47
CA PHE A 240 -24.97 6.67 -12.78
C PHE A 240 -26.22 6.86 -11.93
N THR A 241 -26.89 5.75 -11.64
CA THR A 241 -27.99 5.64 -10.70
C THR A 241 -27.53 4.82 -9.48
N LEU A 242 -27.92 5.22 -8.27
CA LEU A 242 -27.53 4.56 -7.03
C LEU A 242 -28.74 3.95 -6.30
N ASP A 243 -28.68 2.66 -5.97
CA ASP A 243 -29.65 2.01 -5.08
C ASP A 243 -29.35 2.39 -3.61
N VAL A 244 -30.00 3.46 -3.16
CA VAL A 244 -29.81 4.02 -1.82
C VAL A 244 -30.28 3.04 -0.74
N GLU A 245 -31.34 2.27 -0.97
CA GLU A 245 -31.88 1.36 0.07
C GLU A 245 -30.94 0.18 0.30
N GLN A 246 -30.37 -0.37 -0.77
CA GLN A 246 -29.42 -1.48 -0.66
C GLN A 246 -28.07 -1.02 -0.07
N LEU A 247 -27.57 0.17 -0.47
CA LEU A 247 -26.39 0.75 0.14
C LEU A 247 -26.62 1.04 1.63
N ARG A 248 -27.78 1.59 1.98
CA ARG A 248 -28.21 1.81 3.36
C ARG A 248 -28.23 0.51 4.18
N ALA A 249 -28.64 -0.60 3.58
CA ALA A 249 -28.69 -1.90 4.26
C ALA A 249 -27.30 -2.53 4.51
N ALA A 250 -26.24 -2.03 3.88
CA ALA A 250 -24.87 -2.51 4.08
C ALA A 250 -24.22 -1.99 5.38
N PHE A 251 -24.77 -0.94 5.99
CA PHE A 251 -24.27 -0.38 7.24
C PHE A 251 -24.81 -1.15 8.46
N ASP A 252 -23.96 -1.36 9.46
CA ASP A 252 -24.35 -1.98 10.74
C ASP A 252 -25.36 -1.10 11.49
N ARG A 253 -25.18 0.23 11.38
CA ARG A 253 -26.05 1.24 11.97
C ARG A 253 -25.94 2.53 11.18
N ILE A 254 -27.05 3.25 11.04
CA ILE A 254 -27.07 4.57 10.40
C ILE A 254 -27.51 5.61 11.40
N GLU A 255 -26.78 6.71 11.43
CA GLU A 255 -27.03 7.87 12.28
C GLU A 255 -27.65 9.01 11.46
N ALA A 256 -27.16 9.21 10.23
CA ALA A 256 -27.76 10.15 9.29
C ALA A 256 -27.66 9.63 7.84
N LEU A 257 -28.66 9.98 7.03
CA LEU A 257 -28.68 9.80 5.58
C LEU A 257 -29.15 11.11 4.96
N MET A 258 -28.31 11.74 4.16
CA MET A 258 -28.53 13.08 3.64
C MET A 258 -28.35 13.08 2.12
N TRP A 259 -29.21 13.83 1.43
CA TRP A 259 -29.04 14.11 0.02
C TRP A 259 -28.87 15.61 -0.18
N GLN A 260 -27.73 15.98 -0.75
CA GLN A 260 -27.48 17.33 -1.20
C GLN A 260 -27.79 17.41 -2.69
N SER A 261 -28.90 18.08 -3.02
CA SER A 261 -29.40 18.16 -4.40
C SER A 261 -28.54 19.05 -5.33
N GLN A 262 -27.76 19.98 -4.77
CA GLN A 262 -26.90 20.90 -5.51
C GLN A 262 -25.63 21.19 -4.70
N GLY A 263 -24.47 21.09 -5.35
CA GLY A 263 -23.20 21.61 -4.81
C GLY A 263 -23.21 23.13 -4.71
N PHE A 264 -22.34 23.71 -3.87
CA PHE A 264 -22.24 25.16 -3.68
C PHE A 264 -20.81 25.63 -3.97
N PRO A 265 -20.63 26.80 -4.61
CA PRO A 265 -20.82 27.07 -6.03
C PRO A 265 -19.73 26.45 -6.93
N ASN A 266 -18.78 25.66 -6.39
CA ASN A 266 -17.65 25.02 -7.09
C ASN A 266 -17.34 23.67 -6.41
N ASP A 267 -18.22 22.70 -6.52
CA ASP A 267 -18.22 21.51 -5.65
C ASP A 267 -18.63 20.29 -6.47
N GLU A 268 -18.29 19.10 -5.97
CA GLU A 268 -18.38 17.73 -6.55
C GLU A 268 -19.81 17.27 -6.94
N GLY A 269 -20.69 18.22 -7.21
CA GLY A 269 -22.04 18.05 -7.69
C GLY A 269 -23.04 17.72 -6.58
N PRO A 270 -24.21 17.20 -6.97
CA PRO A 270 -25.09 16.51 -6.03
C PRO A 270 -24.34 15.38 -5.33
N ARG A 271 -24.63 15.15 -4.05
CA ARG A 271 -24.04 14.04 -3.30
C ARG A 271 -25.02 13.39 -2.33
N LEU A 272 -24.83 12.10 -2.11
CA LEU A 272 -25.50 11.36 -1.04
C LEU A 272 -24.48 11.14 0.08
N SER A 273 -24.83 11.49 1.31
CA SER A 273 -23.97 11.26 2.47
C SER A 273 -24.62 10.30 3.46
N ILE A 274 -23.85 9.36 3.99
CA ILE A 274 -24.25 8.41 5.03
C ILE A 274 -23.29 8.54 6.20
N GLU A 275 -23.82 8.89 7.36
CA GLU A 275 -23.09 8.84 8.63
C GLU A 275 -23.57 7.61 9.40
N GLY A 276 -22.64 6.76 9.82
CA GLY A 276 -23.00 5.51 10.46
C GLY A 276 -21.84 4.64 10.89
N ILE A 277 -22.17 3.40 11.24
CA ILE A 277 -21.22 2.35 11.55
C ILE A 277 -21.15 1.37 10.39
N TYR A 278 -19.96 1.17 9.83
CA TYR A 278 -19.69 0.18 8.79
C TYR A 278 -18.55 -0.75 9.22
N GLN A 279 -18.83 -2.05 9.32
CA GLN A 279 -17.90 -3.07 9.84
C GLN A 279 -17.27 -2.65 11.17
N GLY A 280 -18.08 -2.09 12.07
CA GLY A 280 -17.67 -1.63 13.41
C GLY A 280 -16.97 -0.26 13.48
N ARG A 281 -16.84 0.48 12.37
CA ARG A 281 -16.15 1.78 12.30
C ARG A 281 -17.11 2.94 12.11
N GLY A 282 -16.82 4.08 12.73
CA GLY A 282 -17.52 5.34 12.47
C GLY A 282 -17.11 5.90 11.11
N VAL A 283 -18.07 5.99 10.19
CA VAL A 283 -17.84 6.43 8.81
C VAL A 283 -18.83 7.51 8.43
N PHE A 284 -18.31 8.56 7.81
CA PHE A 284 -19.03 9.53 7.01
C PHE A 284 -18.69 9.31 5.54
N LEU A 285 -19.54 8.55 4.86
CA LEU A 285 -19.42 8.27 3.43
C LEU A 285 -20.11 9.39 2.64
N GLN A 286 -19.46 9.92 1.62
CA GLN A 286 -20.08 10.75 0.59
C GLN A 286 -19.93 10.06 -0.77
N VAL A 287 -21.05 9.87 -1.45
CA VAL A 287 -21.08 9.43 -2.85
C VAL A 287 -21.35 10.64 -3.71
N LEU A 288 -20.32 11.07 -4.43
CA LEU A 288 -20.31 12.30 -5.22
C LEU A 288 -20.79 12.04 -6.65
N ALA A 289 -21.48 13.01 -7.25
CA ALA A 289 -21.87 12.94 -8.65
C ALA A 289 -20.69 13.22 -9.60
N TYR A 290 -19.73 14.05 -9.17
CA TYR A 290 -18.56 14.42 -9.94
C TYR A 290 -17.28 14.11 -9.16
N ALA A 291 -16.23 13.74 -9.88
CA ALA A 291 -14.90 13.65 -9.31
C ALA A 291 -14.40 15.04 -8.87
N PRO A 292 -13.45 15.09 -7.91
CA PRO A 292 -12.72 16.31 -7.60
C PRO A 292 -11.97 16.87 -8.84
N ASP A 293 -11.76 18.18 -8.87
CA ASP A 293 -11.22 18.89 -10.05
C ASP A 293 -9.81 18.46 -10.50
N ASP A 294 -9.04 17.87 -9.58
CA ASP A 294 -7.67 17.37 -9.82
C ASP A 294 -7.62 15.89 -10.22
N GLU A 295 -8.77 15.21 -10.34
CA GLU A 295 -8.83 13.82 -10.76
C GLU A 295 -8.59 13.65 -12.27
N GLU A 296 -7.66 12.77 -12.64
CA GLU A 296 -7.41 12.44 -14.05
C GLU A 296 -8.42 11.43 -14.60
N PRO A 297 -8.68 11.41 -15.92
CA PRO A 297 -9.56 10.42 -16.53
C PRO A 297 -8.99 9.00 -16.43
N SER A 298 -9.77 8.05 -15.91
CA SER A 298 -9.36 6.64 -15.82
C SER A 298 -9.67 5.82 -17.08
N MET A 299 -10.49 6.37 -17.98
CA MET A 299 -10.97 5.68 -19.17
C MET A 299 -10.99 6.61 -20.39
N LYS A 300 -10.66 6.04 -21.55
CA LYS A 300 -10.82 6.69 -22.85
C LYS A 300 -11.96 6.06 -23.65
N LEU A 301 -12.94 6.87 -24.05
CA LEU A 301 -14.08 6.44 -24.85
C LEU A 301 -13.95 6.91 -26.30
N ASN A 302 -13.80 5.96 -27.21
CA ASN A 302 -13.72 6.28 -28.63
C ASN A 302 -15.11 6.63 -29.21
N THR A 303 -15.32 7.89 -29.56
CA THR A 303 -16.63 8.38 -30.06
C THR A 303 -16.87 8.12 -31.55
N THR A 304 -15.84 7.66 -32.27
CA THR A 304 -15.93 7.36 -33.71
C THR A 304 -16.35 5.92 -34.01
N ARG A 305 -16.25 5.02 -33.02
CA ARG A 305 -16.84 3.67 -33.12
C ARG A 305 -18.29 3.75 -32.70
N ARG A 306 -19.22 3.47 -33.63
CA ARG A 306 -20.62 3.19 -33.28
C ARG A 306 -20.66 1.97 -32.37
N SER A 307 -20.89 2.18 -31.07
CA SER A 307 -21.31 1.12 -30.16
C SER A 307 -22.64 0.56 -30.67
N LEU A 308 -22.67 -0.75 -30.96
CA LEU A 308 -23.90 -1.53 -31.13
C LEU A 308 -24.45 -1.90 -29.74
#